data_AF-A0A7S3SSD3-F1
#
_entry.id   AF-A0A7S3SSD3-F1
#
_cell.length_a   1.000
_cell.length_b   1.000
_cell.length_c   1.000
_cell.angle_alpha   90.00
_cell.angle_beta   90.00
_cell.angle_gamma   90.00
#
_symmetry.space_group_name_H-M   'P 1'
#
loop_
_entity.id
_entity.type
_entity.pdbx_description
1 polymer ?
#
loop_
_entity_poly.entity_id
_entity_poly.type
_entity_poly.pdbx_seq_one_letter_code
_entity_poly.pdbx_strand_id
1 'polypeptide(L)'
;ASSGEGATLDGQEQTRLFTLGNGCSLTLRGLILVNGRAFHGGVVFASGAGDIEFIDSAVRDCMADSDGGVVYAFSSGAVSIIGSTVIGCSSGNVRTTATWDGGVVKADRSGAVSIIGSTVTNCSARQARGGVVYAKYTDPVSIINSTVRSCWARKHGGVVDARRNVWAIFIESISIMGVTFIDNRADESGSVLYLESQPASISDSSFTGNTAGDGNTIHTVNSPIHWDCRLGSWMPTEGTFQGDFSAPECYYCPAGYYGATSGLTEPGQCGQCTRGHFCEMGTTNPEPCPPGRYSPVFGAPSPEFCLPCAPGTYQPLAAQEFCITCPAGSFSPDVGLAAC
;
A
#
# COMPACT_ATOMS: atom_id res chain seq x y z
N ALA A 1 25.05 30.58 -18.67
CA ALA A 1 24.88 29.15 -18.97
C ALA A 1 23.38 28.88 -19.01
N SER A 2 22.83 28.40 -20.13
CA SER A 2 21.44 27.93 -20.15
C SER A 2 21.32 26.79 -19.13
N SER A 3 20.25 26.76 -18.32
CA SER A 3 20.09 25.82 -17.20
C SER A 3 20.11 24.34 -17.62
N GLY A 4 20.07 24.02 -18.92
CA GLY A 4 20.01 22.64 -19.41
C GLY A 4 18.66 21.97 -19.12
N GLU A 5 17.75 22.65 -18.43
CA GLU A 5 16.38 22.18 -18.21
C GLU A 5 15.68 21.99 -19.56
N GLY A 6 15.07 20.82 -19.72
CA GLY A 6 14.46 20.37 -20.96
C GLY A 6 15.45 19.82 -21.99
N ALA A 7 16.75 19.73 -21.68
CA ALA A 7 17.70 19.09 -22.59
C ALA A 7 17.40 17.59 -22.73
N THR A 8 17.46 17.12 -23.97
CA THR A 8 17.23 15.71 -24.31
C THR A 8 18.55 14.98 -24.48
N LEU A 9 18.70 13.85 -23.77
CA LEU A 9 19.72 12.85 -24.02
C LEU A 9 19.03 11.63 -24.63
N ASP A 10 19.39 11.33 -25.88
CA ASP A 10 18.80 10.25 -26.67
C ASP A 10 19.82 9.14 -26.89
N GLY A 11 19.52 7.93 -26.41
CA GLY A 11 20.34 6.73 -26.61
C GLY A 11 20.17 6.08 -27.99
N GLN A 12 19.21 6.55 -28.78
CA GLN A 12 18.86 6.08 -30.14
C GLN A 12 18.64 4.57 -30.25
N GLU A 13 18.23 3.93 -29.16
CA GLU A 13 18.14 2.47 -29.02
C GLU A 13 19.47 1.74 -29.22
N GLN A 14 20.60 2.45 -29.22
CA GLN A 14 21.93 1.90 -29.46
C GLN A 14 22.82 1.88 -28.22
N THR A 15 22.60 2.79 -27.26
CA THR A 15 23.52 2.96 -26.13
C THR A 15 22.84 3.29 -24.82
N ARG A 16 23.55 2.94 -23.75
CA ARG A 16 23.37 3.49 -22.41
C ARG A 16 23.75 4.97 -22.37
N LEU A 17 23.14 5.74 -21.47
CA LEU A 17 23.49 7.15 -21.25
C LEU A 17 24.62 7.34 -20.22
N PHE A 18 24.64 6.59 -19.11
CA PHE A 18 25.62 6.74 -18.04
C PHE A 18 26.12 5.41 -17.49
N THR A 19 27.42 5.35 -17.16
CA THR A 19 28.02 4.25 -16.40
C THR A 19 28.76 4.81 -15.19
N LEU A 20 28.47 4.28 -14.01
CA LEU A 20 28.98 4.76 -12.73
C LEU A 20 29.69 3.63 -11.98
N GLY A 21 30.71 4.00 -11.21
CA GLY A 21 31.39 3.12 -10.27
C GLY A 21 32.34 3.91 -9.36
N ASN A 22 33.07 3.21 -8.50
CA ASN A 22 34.06 3.79 -7.59
C ASN A 22 33.51 4.91 -6.69
N GLY A 23 32.27 4.77 -6.21
CA GLY A 23 31.62 5.73 -5.32
C GLY A 23 31.09 6.99 -6.00
N CYS A 24 31.18 7.12 -7.32
CA CYS A 24 30.62 8.27 -8.03
C CYS A 24 29.09 8.32 -7.90
N SER A 25 28.55 9.48 -7.54
CA SER A 25 27.10 9.74 -7.48
C SER A 25 26.65 10.51 -8.72
N LEU A 26 25.37 10.41 -9.07
CA LEU A 26 24.78 11.06 -10.25
C LEU A 26 23.42 11.66 -9.90
N THR A 27 23.27 12.97 -10.09
CA THR A 27 21.98 13.65 -10.00
C THR A 27 21.61 14.23 -11.36
N LEU A 28 20.47 13.82 -11.90
CA LEU A 28 19.90 14.28 -13.17
C LEU A 28 18.67 15.12 -12.85
N ARG A 29 18.72 16.42 -13.18
CA ARG A 29 17.64 17.37 -12.85
C ARG A 29 17.09 18.05 -14.09
N GLY A 30 15.78 18.03 -14.27
CA GLY A 30 15.10 18.72 -15.38
C GLY A 30 15.43 18.15 -16.76
N LEU A 31 15.85 16.88 -16.87
CA LEU A 31 16.29 16.30 -18.14
C LEU A 31 15.22 15.42 -18.80
N ILE A 32 15.32 15.29 -20.12
CA ILE A 32 14.55 14.33 -20.92
C ILE A 32 15.51 13.22 -21.37
N LEU A 33 15.30 12.00 -20.90
CA LEU A 33 16.17 10.84 -21.16
C LEU A 33 15.36 9.83 -21.96
N VAL A 34 15.77 9.56 -23.20
CA VAL A 34 14.97 8.74 -24.13
C VAL A 34 15.78 7.67 -24.83
N ASN A 35 15.11 6.57 -25.18
CA ASN A 35 15.63 5.48 -26.02
C ASN A 35 16.99 4.93 -25.56
N GLY A 36 17.29 4.99 -24.27
CA GLY A 36 18.49 4.39 -23.71
C GLY A 36 18.41 2.87 -23.81
N ARG A 37 19.39 2.22 -24.42
CA ARG A 37 19.39 0.76 -24.57
C ARG A 37 20.73 0.12 -24.25
N ALA A 38 20.70 -0.87 -23.39
CA ALA A 38 21.90 -1.59 -22.98
C ALA A 38 21.58 -3.02 -22.52
N PHE A 39 22.63 -3.80 -22.22
CA PHE A 39 22.43 -5.10 -21.60
C PHE A 39 21.86 -4.97 -20.17
N HIS A 40 22.43 -4.09 -19.35
CA HIS A 40 21.85 -3.68 -18.06
C HIS A 40 21.73 -2.16 -17.98
N GLY A 41 20.70 -1.62 -17.32
CA GLY A 41 20.59 -0.18 -17.09
C GLY A 41 20.51 0.60 -18.39
N GLY A 42 19.31 0.72 -18.97
CA GLY A 42 19.13 1.44 -20.24
C GLY A 42 19.57 2.91 -20.17
N VAL A 43 19.41 3.54 -19.00
CA VAL A 43 19.92 4.89 -18.71
C VAL A 43 21.20 4.82 -17.89
N VAL A 44 21.16 4.17 -16.73
CA VAL A 44 22.27 4.13 -15.77
C VAL A 44 22.62 2.69 -15.41
N PHE A 45 23.90 2.37 -15.51
CA PHE A 45 24.48 1.19 -14.89
C PHE A 45 25.45 1.64 -13.80
N ALA A 46 25.20 1.19 -12.58
CA ALA A 46 25.93 1.55 -11.38
C ALA A 46 26.48 0.28 -10.71
N SER A 47 27.79 0.22 -10.55
CA SER A 47 28.49 -0.89 -9.88
C SER A 47 29.51 -0.36 -8.90
N GLY A 48 29.27 -0.52 -7.60
CA GLY A 48 30.11 0.12 -6.58
C GLY A 48 30.04 1.64 -6.64
N ALA A 49 28.89 2.20 -7.06
CA ALA A 49 28.68 3.64 -7.23
C ALA A 49 28.08 4.26 -5.96
N GLY A 50 28.03 5.59 -5.92
CA GLY A 50 27.26 6.34 -4.93
C GLY A 50 25.78 6.42 -5.30
N ASP A 51 25.12 7.49 -4.87
CA ASP A 51 23.68 7.66 -5.05
C ASP A 51 23.32 8.07 -6.49
N ILE A 52 22.15 7.65 -6.95
CA ILE A 52 21.58 8.01 -8.25
C ILE A 52 20.23 8.68 -8.05
N GLU A 53 20.08 9.91 -8.55
CA GLU A 53 18.86 10.70 -8.39
C GLU A 53 18.35 11.22 -9.73
N PHE A 54 17.05 11.07 -9.96
CA PHE A 54 16.30 11.72 -11.03
C PHE A 54 15.33 12.70 -10.38
N ILE A 55 15.45 13.98 -10.71
CA ILE A 55 14.65 15.03 -10.10
C ILE A 55 13.99 15.85 -11.20
N ASP A 56 12.67 16.00 -11.14
CA ASP A 56 11.88 16.76 -12.12
C ASP A 56 12.20 16.39 -13.58
N SER A 57 12.47 15.10 -13.83
CA SER A 57 12.98 14.59 -15.10
C SER A 57 11.98 13.66 -15.78
N ALA A 58 12.10 13.52 -17.09
CA ALA A 58 11.29 12.62 -17.90
C ALA A 58 12.14 11.50 -18.50
N VAL A 59 11.84 10.25 -18.18
CA VAL A 59 12.49 9.06 -18.75
C VAL A 59 11.49 8.31 -19.61
N ARG A 60 11.81 8.07 -20.89
CA ARG A 60 10.89 7.41 -21.83
C ARG A 60 11.57 6.35 -22.66
N ASP A 61 10.90 5.23 -22.83
CA ASP A 61 11.25 4.19 -23.81
C ASP A 61 12.69 3.64 -23.66
N CYS A 62 13.22 3.67 -22.43
CA CYS A 62 14.52 3.10 -22.11
C CYS A 62 14.40 1.61 -21.80
N MET A 63 15.31 0.80 -22.37
CA MET A 63 15.26 -0.65 -22.30
C MET A 63 16.58 -1.27 -21.85
N ALA A 64 16.50 -2.29 -21.00
CA ALA A 64 17.61 -3.18 -20.72
C ALA A 64 17.28 -4.60 -21.24
N ASP A 65 18.20 -5.23 -21.95
CA ASP A 65 17.99 -6.61 -22.41
C ASP A 65 17.95 -7.62 -21.25
N SER A 66 18.60 -7.28 -20.14
CA SER A 66 18.63 -8.05 -18.91
C SER A 66 17.93 -7.27 -17.79
N ASP A 67 18.62 -6.33 -17.15
CA ASP A 67 18.18 -5.80 -15.85
C ASP A 67 18.02 -4.28 -15.83
N GLY A 68 16.94 -3.80 -15.21
CA GLY A 68 16.73 -2.38 -14.93
C GLY A 68 16.62 -1.51 -16.18
N GLY A 69 15.42 -1.37 -16.75
CA GLY A 69 15.20 -0.61 -17.98
C GLY A 69 15.69 0.84 -17.90
N VAL A 70 15.65 1.44 -16.71
CA VAL A 70 16.26 2.75 -16.43
C VAL A 70 17.56 2.58 -15.66
N VAL A 71 17.51 1.99 -14.47
CA VAL A 71 18.67 1.85 -13.58
C VAL A 71 18.91 0.39 -13.24
N TYR A 72 20.16 -0.04 -13.39
CA TYR A 72 20.69 -1.19 -12.67
C TYR A 72 21.75 -0.75 -11.66
N ALA A 73 21.47 -0.94 -10.37
CA ALA A 73 22.36 -0.66 -9.26
C ALA A 73 22.80 -1.96 -8.58
N PHE A 74 24.12 -2.18 -8.54
CA PHE A 74 24.74 -3.33 -7.87
C PHE A 74 25.78 -2.84 -6.87
N SER A 75 25.65 -3.25 -5.61
CA SER A 75 26.55 -2.82 -4.52
C SER A 75 26.77 -1.30 -4.51
N SER A 76 25.71 -0.51 -4.71
CA SER A 76 25.78 0.94 -4.91
C SER A 76 24.93 1.72 -3.88
N GLY A 77 24.95 3.05 -3.94
CA GLY A 77 24.11 3.92 -3.13
C GLY A 77 22.61 3.80 -3.42
N ALA A 78 21.84 4.75 -2.89
CA ALA A 78 20.39 4.81 -3.08
C ALA A 78 20.01 5.20 -4.51
N VAL A 79 18.80 4.81 -4.94
CA VAL A 79 18.21 5.21 -6.22
C VAL A 79 16.91 5.96 -5.96
N SER A 80 16.85 7.23 -6.34
CA SER A 80 15.70 8.10 -6.09
C SER A 80 15.12 8.67 -7.39
N ILE A 81 13.79 8.59 -7.54
CA ILE A 81 13.02 9.19 -8.62
C ILE A 81 12.01 10.16 -7.98
N ILE A 82 12.22 11.46 -8.17
CA ILE A 82 11.52 12.52 -7.43
C ILE A 82 10.89 13.50 -8.44
N GLY A 83 9.60 13.81 -8.27
CA GLY A 83 8.91 14.77 -9.14
C GLY A 83 8.94 14.40 -10.63
N SER A 84 9.18 13.13 -10.96
CA SER A 84 9.61 12.70 -12.30
C SER A 84 8.56 11.84 -12.98
N THR A 85 8.66 11.73 -14.31
CA THR A 85 7.81 10.86 -15.12
C THR A 85 8.63 9.75 -15.77
N VAL A 86 8.22 8.49 -15.60
CA VAL A 86 8.84 7.33 -16.22
C VAL A 86 7.80 6.60 -17.06
N ILE A 87 8.04 6.48 -18.36
CA ILE A 87 7.06 5.95 -19.31
C ILE A 87 7.71 4.89 -20.20
N GLY A 88 7.06 3.75 -20.41
CA GLY A 88 7.47 2.77 -21.43
C GLY A 88 8.82 2.08 -21.18
N CYS A 89 9.41 2.28 -20.00
CA CYS A 89 10.73 1.72 -19.69
C CYS A 89 10.62 0.25 -19.29
N SER A 90 11.51 -0.59 -19.82
CA SER A 90 11.38 -2.04 -19.66
C SER A 90 12.68 -2.80 -19.53
N SER A 91 12.63 -3.95 -18.86
CA SER A 91 13.70 -4.92 -18.83
C SER A 91 13.28 -6.26 -19.45
N GLY A 92 14.27 -7.02 -19.90
CA GLY A 92 14.12 -8.36 -20.45
C GLY A 92 13.92 -8.38 -21.96
N ASN A 93 14.76 -9.19 -22.63
CA ASN A 93 14.64 -9.51 -24.04
C ASN A 93 14.10 -10.92 -24.24
N VAL A 94 13.02 -11.05 -25.02
CA VAL A 94 12.30 -12.31 -25.32
C VAL A 94 13.22 -13.42 -25.89
N ARG A 95 14.44 -13.09 -26.32
CA ARG A 95 15.40 -14.03 -26.94
C ARG A 95 16.35 -14.73 -25.96
N THR A 96 16.39 -14.38 -24.69
CA THR A 96 17.28 -15.03 -23.71
C THR A 96 16.48 -15.82 -22.67
N THR A 97 17.09 -16.88 -22.12
CA THR A 97 16.46 -17.83 -21.19
C THR A 97 16.73 -17.53 -19.72
N ALA A 98 17.52 -16.51 -19.40
CA ALA A 98 17.81 -16.19 -18.00
C ALA A 98 16.69 -15.36 -17.37
N THR A 99 16.62 -15.39 -16.04
CA THR A 99 15.63 -14.69 -15.23
C THR A 99 16.17 -13.30 -14.88
N TRP A 100 15.54 -12.23 -15.37
CA TRP A 100 16.12 -10.89 -15.39
C TRP A 100 15.23 -9.82 -14.76
N ASP A 101 15.56 -9.33 -13.56
CA ASP A 101 14.58 -8.63 -12.72
C ASP A 101 14.57 -7.09 -12.90
N GLY A 102 13.45 -6.45 -12.57
CA GLY A 102 13.30 -4.98 -12.42
C GLY A 102 13.05 -4.23 -13.73
N GLY A 103 11.84 -3.73 -13.96
CA GLY A 103 11.46 -3.03 -15.20
C GLY A 103 11.98 -1.60 -15.30
N VAL A 104 11.90 -0.81 -14.23
CA VAL A 104 12.48 0.54 -14.16
C VAL A 104 13.80 0.51 -13.39
N VAL A 105 13.76 0.05 -12.14
CA VAL A 105 14.92 -0.06 -11.26
C VAL A 105 15.12 -1.50 -10.87
N LYS A 106 16.34 -2.01 -11.08
CA LYS A 106 16.86 -3.17 -10.37
C LYS A 106 17.92 -2.71 -9.38
N ALA A 107 17.74 -3.03 -8.11
CA ALA A 107 18.71 -2.77 -7.07
C ALA A 107 19.09 -4.08 -6.36
N ASP A 108 20.39 -4.38 -6.31
CA ASP A 108 20.95 -5.55 -5.63
C ASP A 108 22.07 -5.11 -4.69
N ARG A 109 21.99 -5.49 -3.40
CA ARG A 109 22.95 -5.10 -2.34
C ARG A 109 23.24 -3.60 -2.31
N SER A 110 22.24 -2.79 -2.61
CA SER A 110 22.37 -1.33 -2.74
C SER A 110 21.54 -0.60 -1.68
N GLY A 111 21.66 0.73 -1.62
CA GLY A 111 20.84 1.57 -0.77
C GLY A 111 19.34 1.53 -1.12
N ALA A 112 18.57 2.41 -0.48
CA ALA A 112 17.12 2.46 -0.63
C ALA A 112 16.69 2.79 -2.07
N VAL A 113 15.50 2.35 -2.46
CA VAL A 113 14.88 2.75 -3.74
C VAL A 113 13.64 3.59 -3.43
N SER A 114 13.62 4.84 -3.88
CA SER A 114 12.54 5.78 -3.59
C SER A 114 11.88 6.33 -4.86
N ILE A 115 10.56 6.32 -4.91
CA ILE A 115 9.74 6.96 -5.96
C ILE A 115 8.79 7.95 -5.26
N ILE A 116 9.02 9.24 -5.43
CA ILE A 116 8.36 10.29 -4.64
C ILE A 116 7.74 11.32 -5.59
N GLY A 117 6.47 11.66 -5.39
CA GLY A 117 5.80 12.71 -6.19
C GLY A 117 5.83 12.43 -7.70
N SER A 118 5.90 11.17 -8.11
CA SER A 118 6.28 10.76 -9.46
C SER A 118 5.17 9.96 -10.15
N THR A 119 5.22 9.91 -11.48
CA THR A 119 4.31 9.09 -12.30
C THR A 119 5.08 8.02 -13.04
N VAL A 120 4.72 6.76 -12.85
CA VAL A 120 5.29 5.62 -13.57
C VAL A 120 4.20 4.94 -14.38
N THR A 121 4.44 4.72 -15.67
CA THR A 121 3.40 4.27 -16.61
C THR A 121 3.94 3.31 -17.64
N ASN A 122 3.20 2.24 -17.94
CA ASN A 122 3.53 1.31 -19.03
C ASN A 122 4.95 0.72 -18.91
N CYS A 123 5.45 0.56 -17.69
CA CYS A 123 6.75 -0.03 -17.44
C CYS A 123 6.64 -1.54 -17.22
N SER A 124 7.68 -2.30 -17.59
CA SER A 124 7.55 -3.76 -17.55
C SER A 124 8.83 -4.54 -17.31
N ALA A 125 8.71 -5.65 -16.58
CA ALA A 125 9.70 -6.72 -16.51
C ALA A 125 9.24 -7.90 -17.39
N ARG A 126 9.72 -7.94 -18.65
CA ARG A 126 9.15 -8.77 -19.72
C ARG A 126 9.36 -10.28 -19.58
N GLN A 127 10.20 -10.73 -18.66
CA GLN A 127 10.45 -12.15 -18.39
C GLN A 127 10.71 -12.43 -16.90
N ALA A 128 10.33 -11.51 -16.01
CA ALA A 128 10.79 -11.57 -14.63
C ALA A 128 9.88 -10.80 -13.65
N ARG A 129 10.49 -10.34 -12.56
CA ARG A 129 9.87 -9.78 -11.36
C ARG A 129 10.05 -8.27 -11.27
N GLY A 130 9.16 -7.60 -10.56
CA GLY A 130 9.30 -6.18 -10.24
C GLY A 130 9.14 -5.29 -11.47
N GLY A 131 7.91 -5.14 -11.99
CA GLY A 131 7.64 -4.39 -13.22
C GLY A 131 8.06 -2.92 -13.17
N VAL A 132 8.15 -2.35 -11.97
CA VAL A 132 8.79 -1.06 -11.71
C VAL A 132 10.08 -1.25 -10.92
N VAL A 133 10.01 -1.83 -9.72
CA VAL A 133 11.15 -2.02 -8.84
C VAL A 133 11.35 -3.50 -8.56
N TYR A 134 12.57 -3.97 -8.78
CA TYR A 134 13.06 -5.17 -8.12
C TYR A 134 14.17 -4.81 -7.14
N ALA A 135 13.99 -5.21 -5.88
CA ALA A 135 14.89 -4.90 -4.79
C ALA A 135 15.33 -6.17 -4.07
N LYS A 136 16.63 -6.45 -4.09
CA LYS A 136 17.21 -7.63 -3.45
C LYS A 136 18.36 -7.25 -2.53
N TYR A 137 18.26 -7.66 -1.27
CA TYR A 137 19.29 -7.34 -0.25
C TYR A 137 19.58 -5.84 -0.15
N THR A 138 18.59 -4.99 -0.41
CA THR A 138 18.70 -3.55 -0.34
C THR A 138 18.07 -3.01 0.94
N ASP A 139 18.35 -1.76 1.24
CA ASP A 139 17.51 -0.95 2.13
C ASP A 139 16.09 -0.78 1.53
N PRO A 140 15.11 -0.29 2.31
CA PRO A 140 13.71 -0.36 1.93
C PRO A 140 13.37 0.30 0.60
N VAL A 141 12.30 -0.20 0.00
CA VAL A 141 11.63 0.47 -1.12
C VAL A 141 10.58 1.43 -0.56
N SER A 142 10.56 2.67 -1.04
CA SER A 142 9.54 3.66 -0.69
C SER A 142 8.85 4.19 -1.95
N ILE A 143 7.51 4.16 -1.98
CA ILE A 143 6.71 4.83 -3.00
C ILE A 143 5.76 5.78 -2.29
N ILE A 144 5.91 7.08 -2.56
CA ILE A 144 5.24 8.13 -1.79
C ILE A 144 4.58 9.14 -2.75
N ASN A 145 3.33 9.49 -2.51
CA ASN A 145 2.57 10.52 -3.24
C ASN A 145 2.71 10.38 -4.77
N SER A 146 2.63 9.14 -5.26
CA SER A 146 2.96 8.79 -6.64
C SER A 146 1.82 8.05 -7.31
N THR A 147 1.82 8.01 -8.64
CA THR A 147 0.89 7.22 -9.43
C THR A 147 1.66 6.16 -10.21
N VAL A 148 1.26 4.89 -10.05
CA VAL A 148 1.83 3.79 -10.82
C VAL A 148 0.70 3.09 -11.57
N ARG A 149 0.79 3.10 -12.90
CA ARG A 149 -0.29 2.58 -13.73
C ARG A 149 0.18 1.73 -14.89
N SER A 150 -0.60 0.69 -15.19
CA SER A 150 -0.38 -0.18 -16.35
C SER A 150 1.03 -0.77 -16.41
N CYS A 151 1.67 -0.96 -15.24
CA CYS A 151 2.98 -1.58 -15.13
C CYS A 151 2.83 -3.07 -14.87
N TRP A 152 3.76 -3.89 -15.38
CA TRP A 152 3.58 -5.33 -15.29
C TRP A 152 4.87 -6.16 -15.20
N ALA A 153 4.72 -7.36 -14.65
CA ALA A 153 5.77 -8.36 -14.53
C ALA A 153 5.26 -9.73 -14.98
N ARG A 154 6.12 -10.53 -15.63
CA ARG A 154 5.78 -11.92 -15.99
C ARG A 154 5.77 -12.90 -14.83
N LYS A 155 6.38 -12.54 -13.70
CA LYS A 155 6.40 -13.39 -12.51
C LYS A 155 5.62 -12.70 -11.42
N HIS A 156 6.34 -12.13 -10.45
CA HIS A 156 5.73 -11.49 -9.31
C HIS A 156 6.03 -10.00 -9.26
N GLY A 157 5.21 -9.27 -8.49
CA GLY A 157 5.43 -7.85 -8.24
C GLY A 157 5.27 -7.06 -9.53
N GLY A 158 4.04 -6.91 -10.02
CA GLY A 158 3.78 -6.09 -11.21
C GLY A 158 4.28 -4.66 -11.05
N VAL A 159 4.37 -4.17 -9.80
CA VAL A 159 5.06 -2.92 -9.45
C VAL A 159 6.36 -3.20 -8.69
N VAL A 160 6.28 -3.78 -7.49
CA VAL A 160 7.43 -4.06 -6.63
C VAL A 160 7.55 -5.55 -6.33
N ASP A 161 8.74 -6.11 -6.54
CA ASP A 161 9.16 -7.38 -5.94
C ASP A 161 10.38 -7.11 -5.06
N ALA A 162 10.23 -7.28 -3.75
CA ALA A 162 11.25 -6.97 -2.76
C ALA A 162 11.56 -8.18 -1.89
N ARG A 163 12.84 -8.57 -1.84
CA ARG A 163 13.31 -9.79 -1.15
C ARG A 163 14.54 -9.51 -0.30
N ARG A 164 14.51 -9.93 0.96
CA ARG A 164 15.69 -9.96 1.83
C ARG A 164 15.99 -11.36 2.32
N ASN A 165 17.26 -11.57 2.70
CA ASN A 165 17.64 -12.74 3.50
C ASN A 165 17.47 -12.41 4.97
N VAL A 166 16.98 -13.36 5.76
CA VAL A 166 16.44 -13.22 7.13
C VAL A 166 17.51 -12.89 8.20
N TRP A 167 18.77 -12.67 7.82
CA TRP A 167 19.88 -12.45 8.76
C TRP A 167 20.08 -10.99 9.21
N ALA A 168 19.23 -10.06 8.75
CA ALA A 168 19.29 -8.66 9.15
C ALA A 168 18.60 -8.44 10.52
N ILE A 169 19.30 -7.80 11.45
CA ILE A 169 18.91 -7.64 12.87
C ILE A 169 17.98 -6.42 13.06
N PHE A 170 17.98 -5.48 12.11
CA PHE A 170 17.10 -4.32 12.05
C PHE A 170 16.47 -4.26 10.68
N ILE A 171 15.14 -4.13 10.63
CA ILE A 171 14.38 -4.12 9.39
C ILE A 171 13.59 -2.83 9.32
N GLU A 172 14.06 -1.89 8.51
CA GLU A 172 13.23 -0.77 8.10
C GLU A 172 12.14 -1.29 7.14
N SER A 173 10.93 -0.78 7.28
CA SER A 173 9.79 -1.22 6.49
C SER A 173 9.75 -0.54 5.12
N ILE A 174 9.25 -1.27 4.13
CA ILE A 174 8.80 -0.69 2.86
C ILE A 174 7.70 0.33 3.18
N SER A 175 7.78 1.52 2.60
CA SER A 175 6.81 2.60 2.84
C SER A 175 5.99 2.88 1.58
N ILE A 176 4.68 2.64 1.64
CA ILE A 176 3.73 2.95 0.58
C ILE A 176 2.72 3.95 1.14
N MET A 177 2.81 5.21 0.71
CA MET A 177 2.00 6.29 1.28
C MET A 177 1.46 7.21 0.19
N GLY A 178 0.16 7.46 0.17
CA GLY A 178 -0.42 8.39 -0.81
C GLY A 178 -0.33 7.88 -2.26
N VAL A 179 -0.30 6.57 -2.47
CA VAL A 179 -0.02 5.99 -3.80
C VAL A 179 -1.30 5.52 -4.49
N THR A 180 -1.41 5.81 -5.78
CA THR A 180 -2.51 5.33 -6.63
C THR A 180 -1.98 4.25 -7.58
N PHE A 181 -2.42 3.00 -7.38
CA PHE A 181 -2.06 1.85 -8.21
C PHE A 181 -3.22 1.46 -9.13
N ILE A 182 -3.05 1.65 -10.44
CA ILE A 182 -4.10 1.42 -11.45
C ILE A 182 -3.66 0.39 -12.49
N ASP A 183 -4.47 -0.64 -12.72
CA ASP A 183 -4.29 -1.59 -13.83
C ASP A 183 -2.89 -2.22 -13.91
N ASN A 184 -2.21 -2.40 -12.77
CA ASN A 184 -0.93 -3.09 -12.74
C ASN A 184 -1.13 -4.61 -12.75
N ARG A 185 -0.17 -5.34 -13.31
CA ARG A 185 -0.33 -6.77 -13.58
C ARG A 185 0.88 -7.62 -13.21
N ALA A 186 0.62 -8.80 -12.65
CA ALA A 186 1.60 -9.87 -12.54
C ALA A 186 1.05 -11.15 -13.18
N ASP A 187 1.81 -11.85 -14.03
CA ASP A 187 1.28 -13.10 -14.61
C ASP A 187 1.19 -14.23 -13.55
N GLU A 188 2.00 -14.20 -12.49
CA GLU A 188 1.94 -15.20 -11.40
C GLU A 188 1.24 -14.65 -10.15
N SER A 189 1.84 -13.69 -9.43
CA SER A 189 1.32 -13.23 -8.13
C SER A 189 1.75 -11.82 -7.75
N GLY A 190 0.98 -11.13 -6.92
CA GLY A 190 1.32 -9.80 -6.42
C GLY A 190 1.35 -8.78 -7.57
N SER A 191 0.17 -8.42 -8.08
CA SER A 191 0.05 -7.47 -9.19
C SER A 191 0.63 -6.09 -8.86
N VAL A 192 0.67 -5.73 -7.58
CA VAL A 192 1.35 -4.53 -7.10
C VAL A 192 2.58 -4.91 -6.28
N LEU A 193 2.40 -5.60 -5.15
CA LEU A 193 3.50 -5.91 -4.23
C LEU A 193 3.69 -7.42 -4.09
N TYR A 194 4.94 -7.86 -4.21
CA TYR A 194 5.39 -9.18 -3.77
C TYR A 194 6.54 -9.01 -2.78
N LEU A 195 6.30 -9.36 -1.52
CA LEU A 195 7.23 -9.10 -0.41
C LEU A 195 7.69 -10.40 0.23
N GLU A 196 9.01 -10.58 0.35
CA GLU A 196 9.62 -11.74 0.98
C GLU A 196 10.62 -11.30 2.06
N SER A 197 10.30 -11.60 3.32
CA SER A 197 11.04 -11.17 4.52
C SER A 197 11.29 -9.66 4.58
N GLN A 198 10.28 -8.86 4.20
CA GLN A 198 10.32 -7.40 4.17
C GLN A 198 9.00 -6.85 4.74
N PRO A 199 8.98 -6.33 5.98
CA PRO A 199 7.79 -5.69 6.52
C PRO A 199 7.45 -4.43 5.71
N ALA A 200 6.18 -4.06 5.69
CA ALA A 200 5.71 -2.87 4.99
C ALA A 200 4.79 -2.03 5.88
N SER A 201 4.68 -0.74 5.55
CA SER A 201 3.65 0.16 6.06
C SER A 201 2.90 0.73 4.87
N ILE A 202 1.57 0.62 4.88
CA ILE A 202 0.71 1.11 3.80
C ILE A 202 -0.34 2.07 4.38
N SER A 203 -0.37 3.29 3.85
CA SER A 203 -1.31 4.35 4.24
C SER A 203 -1.78 5.16 3.02
N ASP A 204 -3.00 5.70 3.10
CA ASP A 204 -3.59 6.61 2.11
C ASP A 204 -3.37 6.19 0.64
N SER A 205 -3.47 4.88 0.36
CA SER A 205 -3.13 4.31 -0.95
C SER A 205 -4.30 3.50 -1.52
N SER A 206 -4.49 3.59 -2.83
CA SER A 206 -5.59 2.93 -3.55
C SER A 206 -5.09 1.90 -4.56
N PHE A 207 -5.84 0.81 -4.68
CA PHE A 207 -5.57 -0.31 -5.56
C PHE A 207 -6.81 -0.55 -6.41
N THR A 208 -6.74 -0.24 -7.71
CA THR A 208 -7.88 -0.36 -8.63
C THR A 208 -7.48 -1.07 -9.93
N GLY A 209 -8.23 -2.09 -10.33
CA GLY A 209 -8.03 -2.82 -11.58
C GLY A 209 -6.76 -3.65 -11.64
N ASN A 210 -6.05 -3.83 -10.52
CA ASN A 210 -4.78 -4.56 -10.53
C ASN A 210 -5.02 -6.07 -10.58
N THR A 211 -4.34 -6.79 -11.48
CA THR A 211 -4.64 -8.21 -11.78
C THR A 211 -3.42 -9.12 -11.66
N ALA A 212 -3.58 -10.26 -10.97
CA ALA A 212 -2.56 -11.31 -10.90
C ALA A 212 -3.11 -12.67 -11.34
N GLY A 213 -2.24 -13.59 -11.78
CA GLY A 213 -2.63 -14.95 -12.17
C GLY A 213 -3.36 -15.72 -11.06
N ASP A 214 -2.99 -15.49 -9.81
CA ASP A 214 -3.63 -16.03 -8.61
C ASP A 214 -4.65 -15.08 -7.94
N GLY A 215 -4.92 -13.92 -8.55
CA GLY A 215 -5.81 -12.88 -8.02
C GLY A 215 -5.20 -11.98 -6.93
N ASN A 216 -3.96 -12.22 -6.49
CA ASN A 216 -3.35 -11.45 -5.40
C ASN A 216 -2.83 -10.09 -5.87
N THR A 217 -3.39 -9.01 -5.31
CA THR A 217 -2.90 -7.63 -5.46
C THR A 217 -1.61 -7.43 -4.68
N ILE A 218 -1.60 -7.91 -3.44
CA ILE A 218 -0.42 -7.93 -2.56
C ILE A 218 -0.20 -9.37 -2.08
N HIS A 219 1.02 -9.86 -2.25
CA HIS A 219 1.46 -11.16 -1.73
C HIS A 219 2.59 -10.95 -0.73
N THR A 220 2.43 -11.50 0.48
CA THR A 220 3.47 -11.44 1.52
C THR A 220 3.95 -12.85 1.91
N VAL A 221 5.26 -12.97 2.13
CA VAL A 221 5.91 -14.15 2.70
C VAL A 221 6.78 -13.66 3.86
N ASN A 222 6.40 -13.99 5.11
CA ASN A 222 7.07 -13.49 6.32
C ASN A 222 7.30 -11.97 6.31
N SER A 223 6.30 -11.23 5.83
CA SER A 223 6.40 -9.80 5.51
C SER A 223 5.19 -9.06 6.06
N PRO A 224 5.13 -8.82 7.38
CA PRO A 224 3.95 -8.22 7.99
C PRO A 224 3.74 -6.78 7.48
N ILE A 225 2.48 -6.43 7.25
CA ILE A 225 2.04 -5.12 6.80
C ILE A 225 1.38 -4.40 7.97
N HIS A 226 1.88 -3.20 8.27
CA HIS A 226 1.22 -2.24 9.13
C HIS A 226 0.29 -1.36 8.29
N TRP A 227 -1.00 -1.41 8.59
CA TRP A 227 -2.02 -0.64 7.88
C TRP A 227 -2.42 0.58 8.71
N ASP A 228 -2.40 1.77 8.08
CA ASP A 228 -2.99 2.97 8.69
C ASP A 228 -4.50 3.01 8.39
N CYS A 229 -5.24 2.18 9.10
CA CYS A 229 -6.70 2.08 9.00
C CYS A 229 -7.38 3.17 9.84
N ARG A 230 -8.53 3.67 9.36
CA ARG A 230 -9.40 4.51 10.21
C ARG A 230 -9.87 3.74 11.44
N LEU A 231 -10.22 4.47 12.50
CA LEU A 231 -10.96 3.92 13.64
C LEU A 231 -12.23 3.23 13.15
N GLY A 232 -12.66 2.22 13.90
CA GLY A 232 -13.82 1.39 13.52
C GLY A 232 -13.49 0.34 12.48
N SER A 233 -12.22 0.16 12.08
CA SER A 233 -11.78 -0.83 11.10
C SER A 233 -10.58 -1.65 11.55
N TRP A 234 -10.36 -2.78 10.89
CA TRP A 234 -9.26 -3.71 11.10
C TRP A 234 -8.73 -4.23 9.76
N MET A 235 -7.47 -4.70 9.73
CA MET A 235 -6.90 -5.32 8.54
C MET A 235 -5.79 -6.32 8.93
N PRO A 236 -5.76 -7.54 8.36
CA PRO A 236 -4.75 -8.53 8.71
C PRO A 236 -3.35 -8.04 8.34
N THR A 237 -2.36 -8.37 9.16
CA THR A 237 -0.96 -7.99 8.94
C THR A 237 -0.25 -8.94 7.99
N GLU A 238 -0.71 -10.18 7.84
CA GLU A 238 -0.04 -11.20 7.03
C GLU A 238 -1.01 -11.84 6.03
N GLY A 239 -0.45 -12.36 4.95
CA GLY A 239 -1.16 -13.15 3.95
C GLY A 239 -1.24 -12.45 2.59
N THR A 240 -2.34 -12.71 1.90
CA THR A 240 -2.58 -12.24 0.53
C THR A 240 -3.81 -11.36 0.48
N PHE A 241 -3.72 -10.24 -0.24
CA PHE A 241 -4.78 -9.26 -0.39
C PHE A 241 -5.22 -9.24 -1.85
N GLN A 242 -6.52 -9.43 -2.09
CA GLN A 242 -7.09 -9.60 -3.42
C GLN A 242 -8.07 -8.49 -3.77
N GLY A 243 -8.18 -8.20 -5.06
CA GLY A 243 -9.17 -7.26 -5.60
C GLY A 243 -8.81 -5.79 -5.38
N ASP A 244 -9.84 -4.96 -5.53
CA ASP A 244 -9.76 -3.51 -5.38
C ASP A 244 -10.05 -3.12 -3.93
N PHE A 245 -9.18 -2.30 -3.36
CA PHE A 245 -9.30 -1.79 -2.00
C PHE A 245 -8.52 -0.49 -1.84
N SER A 246 -8.74 0.22 -0.73
CA SER A 246 -7.94 1.38 -0.37
C SER A 246 -7.57 1.33 1.11
N ALA A 247 -6.38 1.82 1.44
CA ALA A 247 -6.09 2.32 2.78
C ALA A 247 -6.40 3.82 2.74
N PRO A 248 -7.24 4.35 3.65
CA PRO A 248 -7.54 3.80 4.96
C PRO A 248 -8.91 3.05 5.08
N GLU A 249 -9.56 2.70 3.96
CA GLU A 249 -10.83 1.94 3.92
C GLU A 249 -10.61 0.43 4.15
N CYS A 250 -10.13 0.11 5.35
CA CYS A 250 -9.96 -1.26 5.81
C CYS A 250 -11.31 -1.93 6.15
N TYR A 251 -11.30 -3.21 6.54
CA TYR A 251 -12.53 -3.91 6.92
C TYR A 251 -13.15 -3.28 8.16
N TYR A 252 -14.40 -2.84 8.06
CA TYR A 252 -15.11 -2.33 9.23
C TYR A 252 -15.25 -3.40 10.32
N CYS A 253 -15.19 -2.97 11.57
CA CYS A 253 -15.65 -3.75 12.70
C CYS A 253 -17.11 -4.15 12.45
N PRO A 254 -17.46 -5.44 12.62
CA PRO A 254 -18.81 -5.93 12.34
C PRO A 254 -19.83 -5.29 13.29
N ALA A 255 -21.10 -5.25 12.88
CA ALA A 255 -22.19 -4.79 13.74
C ALA A 255 -22.22 -5.57 15.07
N GLY A 256 -22.48 -4.86 16.16
CA GLY A 256 -22.35 -5.38 17.53
C GLY A 256 -20.93 -5.22 18.11
N TYR A 257 -20.00 -4.67 17.33
CA TYR A 257 -18.64 -4.36 17.75
C TYR A 257 -18.24 -2.93 17.35
N TYR A 258 -17.22 -2.39 18.04
CA TYR A 258 -16.69 -1.05 17.80
C TYR A 258 -15.15 -1.06 17.81
N GLY A 259 -14.54 -0.17 17.03
CA GLY A 259 -13.08 0.00 16.96
C GLY A 259 -12.64 1.33 17.54
N ALA A 260 -12.41 1.39 18.85
CA ALA A 260 -11.98 2.63 19.52
C ALA A 260 -10.48 2.95 19.38
N THR A 261 -9.67 1.99 18.91
CA THR A 261 -8.23 2.15 18.68
C THR A 261 -7.89 1.85 17.24
N SER A 262 -6.83 2.48 16.72
CA SER A 262 -6.27 2.20 15.39
C SER A 262 -5.38 0.96 15.41
N GLY A 263 -5.05 0.44 14.23
CA GLY A 263 -4.11 -0.67 14.08
C GLY A 263 -4.66 -2.05 14.48
N LEU A 264 -5.98 -2.23 14.46
CA LEU A 264 -6.59 -3.53 14.70
C LEU A 264 -6.25 -4.50 13.57
N THR A 265 -5.82 -5.71 13.92
CA THR A 265 -5.31 -6.70 12.96
C THR A 265 -6.25 -7.88 12.72
N GLU A 266 -7.27 -8.01 13.55
CA GLU A 266 -8.25 -9.09 13.47
C GLU A 266 -9.62 -8.61 13.98
N PRO A 267 -10.73 -9.20 13.51
CA PRO A 267 -12.07 -8.74 13.88
C PRO A 267 -12.35 -8.92 15.39
N GLY A 268 -11.70 -9.89 16.03
CA GLY A 268 -11.83 -10.15 17.47
C GLY A 268 -11.23 -9.06 18.36
N GLN A 269 -10.40 -8.17 17.81
CA GLN A 269 -9.87 -7.01 18.54
C GLN A 269 -10.84 -5.82 18.51
N CYS A 270 -11.89 -5.86 17.69
CA CYS A 270 -12.99 -4.92 17.84
C CYS A 270 -13.67 -5.17 19.20
N GLY A 271 -13.91 -4.11 19.97
CA GLY A 271 -14.59 -4.18 21.26
C GLY A 271 -16.06 -4.53 21.07
N GLN A 272 -16.62 -5.40 21.91
CA GLN A 272 -18.05 -5.71 21.86
C GLN A 272 -18.87 -4.57 22.49
N CYS A 273 -19.99 -4.16 21.89
CA CYS A 273 -20.84 -3.13 22.49
C CYS A 273 -21.28 -3.55 23.89
N THR A 274 -21.17 -2.63 24.84
CA THR A 274 -21.67 -2.84 26.20
C THR A 274 -23.18 -2.79 26.24
N ARG A 275 -23.76 -3.34 27.32
CA ARG A 275 -25.18 -3.18 27.59
C ARG A 275 -25.55 -1.69 27.67
N GLY A 276 -26.82 -1.42 27.38
CA GLY A 276 -27.34 -0.07 27.22
C GLY A 276 -26.89 0.65 25.96
N HIS A 277 -26.05 0.03 25.12
CA HIS A 277 -25.59 0.60 23.86
C HIS A 277 -25.88 -0.34 22.68
N PHE A 278 -25.74 0.18 21.47
CA PHE A 278 -25.68 -0.56 20.22
C PHE A 278 -24.48 -0.07 19.38
N CYS A 279 -24.02 -0.88 18.43
CA CYS A 279 -23.01 -0.46 17.46
C CYS A 279 -23.38 -1.01 16.08
N GLU A 280 -23.56 -0.11 15.13
CA GLU A 280 -23.65 -0.46 13.72
C GLU A 280 -22.25 -0.78 13.17
N MET A 281 -22.18 -1.29 11.95
CA MET A 281 -20.91 -1.61 11.30
C MET A 281 -20.00 -0.37 11.21
N GLY A 282 -18.73 -0.52 11.61
CA GLY A 282 -17.75 0.57 11.57
C GLY A 282 -17.83 1.58 12.71
N THR A 283 -18.64 1.30 13.75
CA THR A 283 -18.74 2.17 14.93
C THR A 283 -17.39 2.34 15.60
N THR A 284 -17.05 3.58 15.98
CA THR A 284 -15.81 3.90 16.71
C THR A 284 -16.02 3.99 18.21
N ASN A 285 -17.24 4.33 18.64
CA ASN A 285 -17.66 4.41 20.03
C ASN A 285 -19.12 3.94 20.16
N PRO A 286 -19.46 3.06 21.12
CA PRO A 286 -20.82 2.54 21.25
C PRO A 286 -21.88 3.65 21.36
N GLU A 287 -22.98 3.48 20.66
CA GLU A 287 -24.09 4.44 20.65
C GLU A 287 -25.09 4.11 21.77
N PRO A 288 -25.45 5.08 22.62
CA PRO A 288 -26.32 4.80 23.76
C PRO A 288 -27.77 4.58 23.31
N CYS A 289 -28.44 3.61 23.92
CA CYS A 289 -29.90 3.54 23.83
C CYS A 289 -30.52 4.82 24.40
N PRO A 290 -31.46 5.46 23.68
CA PRO A 290 -32.04 6.73 24.10
C PRO A 290 -32.96 6.55 25.33
N PRO A 291 -33.28 7.63 26.05
CA PRO A 291 -34.28 7.60 27.12
C PRO A 291 -35.59 6.94 26.68
N GLY A 292 -36.22 6.23 27.61
CA GLY A 292 -37.38 5.37 27.37
C GLY A 292 -37.03 4.01 26.78
N ARG A 293 -35.77 3.76 26.41
CA ARG A 293 -35.29 2.46 25.90
C ARG A 293 -34.10 1.96 26.70
N TYR A 294 -33.85 0.65 26.61
CA TYR A 294 -32.74 -0.03 27.26
C TYR A 294 -32.22 -1.17 26.39
N SER A 295 -30.97 -1.59 26.59
CA SER A 295 -30.44 -2.81 25.96
C SER A 295 -29.83 -3.72 27.03
N PRO A 296 -30.41 -4.90 27.30
CA PRO A 296 -29.90 -5.83 28.29
C PRO A 296 -28.83 -6.77 27.75
N VAL A 297 -28.44 -6.64 26.47
CA VAL A 297 -27.54 -7.56 25.77
C VAL A 297 -26.21 -6.88 25.43
N PHE A 298 -25.14 -7.67 25.42
CA PHE A 298 -23.89 -7.25 24.79
C PHE A 298 -23.99 -7.40 23.28
N GLY A 299 -23.26 -6.55 22.56
CA GLY A 299 -23.14 -6.62 21.10
C GLY A 299 -24.45 -6.38 20.36
N ALA A 300 -25.31 -5.51 20.87
CA ALA A 300 -26.48 -5.05 20.15
C ALA A 300 -26.05 -4.41 18.80
N PRO A 301 -26.47 -4.94 17.64
CA PRO A 301 -25.93 -4.54 16.34
C PRO A 301 -26.61 -3.32 15.71
N SER A 302 -27.74 -2.87 16.25
CA SER A 302 -28.54 -1.80 15.68
C SER A 302 -29.45 -1.17 16.74
N PRO A 303 -30.02 0.03 16.51
CA PRO A 303 -30.93 0.68 17.45
C PRO A 303 -32.21 -0.12 17.72
N GLU A 304 -32.55 -1.11 16.90
CA GLU A 304 -33.71 -1.99 17.11
C GLU A 304 -33.58 -2.86 18.37
N PHE A 305 -32.34 -3.08 18.82
CA PHE A 305 -32.03 -3.82 20.04
C PHE A 305 -32.15 -2.96 21.31
N CYS A 306 -32.40 -1.65 21.16
CA CYS A 306 -32.84 -0.80 22.25
C CYS A 306 -34.33 -1.00 22.49
N LEU A 307 -34.65 -1.92 23.39
CA LEU A 307 -36.01 -2.31 23.75
C LEU A 307 -36.72 -1.15 24.47
N PRO A 308 -37.97 -0.82 24.12
CA PRO A 308 -38.74 0.18 24.85
C PRO A 308 -39.12 -0.32 26.25
N CYS A 309 -39.15 0.59 27.22
CA CYS A 309 -39.71 0.29 28.54
C CYS A 309 -41.18 -0.10 28.43
N ALA A 310 -41.58 -1.17 29.11
CA ALA A 310 -42.97 -1.62 29.12
C ALA A 310 -43.86 -0.68 29.97
N PRO A 311 -45.19 -0.68 29.79
CA PRO A 311 -46.10 0.08 30.65
C PRO A 311 -45.89 -0.25 32.13
N GLY A 312 -46.00 0.78 32.98
CA GLY A 312 -45.64 0.70 34.40
C GLY A 312 -44.14 0.82 34.70
N THR A 313 -43.30 0.96 33.68
CA THR A 313 -41.85 1.25 33.80
C THR A 313 -41.45 2.44 32.93
N TYR A 314 -40.31 3.04 33.23
CA TYR A 314 -39.75 4.18 32.52
C TYR A 314 -38.23 4.19 32.60
N GLN A 315 -37.56 4.98 31.76
CA GLN A 315 -36.12 5.18 31.85
C GLN A 315 -35.73 6.61 31.43
N PRO A 316 -35.37 7.51 32.37
CA PRO A 316 -35.07 8.90 32.04
C PRO A 316 -33.68 9.09 31.43
N LEU A 317 -32.76 8.14 31.63
CA LEU A 317 -31.37 8.27 31.19
C LEU A 317 -31.09 7.45 29.93
N ALA A 318 -30.15 7.92 29.11
CA ALA A 318 -29.59 7.12 28.03
C ALA A 318 -28.61 6.06 28.56
N ALA A 319 -28.21 5.12 27.71
CA ALA A 319 -27.18 4.12 28.00
C ALA A 319 -27.56 3.12 29.10
N GLN A 320 -28.83 2.72 29.19
CA GLN A 320 -29.34 1.96 30.33
C GLN A 320 -29.59 0.49 29.98
N GLU A 321 -29.33 -0.39 30.95
CA GLU A 321 -29.45 -1.84 30.78
C GLU A 321 -30.81 -2.39 31.21
N PHE A 322 -31.63 -1.57 31.87
CA PHE A 322 -32.96 -1.92 32.37
C PHE A 322 -33.85 -0.69 32.53
N CYS A 323 -35.16 -0.92 32.63
CA CYS A 323 -36.15 0.10 32.97
C CYS A 323 -36.44 0.12 34.47
N ILE A 324 -36.84 1.28 34.96
CA ILE A 324 -37.18 1.55 36.36
C ILE A 324 -38.70 1.43 36.53
N THR A 325 -39.15 0.78 37.59
CA THR A 325 -40.60 0.72 37.92
C THR A 325 -41.12 2.09 38.35
N CYS A 326 -42.33 2.45 37.91
CA CYS A 326 -42.98 3.68 38.36
C CYS A 326 -43.14 3.70 39.89
N PRO A 327 -42.87 4.84 40.57
CA PRO A 327 -43.10 4.97 42.00
C PRO A 327 -44.60 4.82 42.33
N ALA A 328 -44.89 4.36 43.55
CA ALA A 328 -46.25 4.14 44.00
C ALA A 328 -47.13 5.39 43.81
N GLY A 329 -48.29 5.22 43.19
CA GLY A 329 -49.22 6.31 42.87
C GLY A 329 -49.01 6.98 41.49
N SER A 330 -48.01 6.55 40.72
CA SER A 330 -47.79 6.98 39.32
C SER A 330 -47.83 5.78 38.36
N PHE A 331 -48.04 6.04 37.07
CA PHE A 331 -48.09 5.00 36.06
C PHE A 331 -47.71 5.55 34.68
N SER A 332 -46.80 4.85 34.01
CA SER A 332 -46.40 5.08 32.61
C SER A 332 -47.32 4.25 31.71
N PRO A 333 -48.26 4.87 30.97
CA PRO A 333 -49.32 4.12 30.27
C PRO A 333 -48.87 3.48 28.96
N ASP A 334 -47.85 4.04 28.31
CA ASP A 334 -47.38 3.63 27.00
C ASP A 334 -45.99 2.99 27.08
N VAL A 335 -45.58 2.32 26.00
CA VAL A 335 -44.22 1.80 25.86
C VAL A 335 -43.24 2.93 25.55
N GLY A 336 -42.00 2.80 26.00
CA GLY A 336 -40.91 3.68 25.58
C GLY A 336 -40.86 5.04 26.26
N LEU A 337 -41.51 5.20 27.43
CA LEU A 337 -41.58 6.48 28.11
C LEU A 337 -40.34 6.75 28.99
N ALA A 338 -39.91 8.02 28.98
CA ALA A 338 -38.80 8.51 29.79
C ALA A 338 -39.21 8.98 31.19
N ALA A 339 -40.51 8.93 31.52
CA ALA A 339 -41.08 9.34 32.80
C ALA A 339 -42.38 8.58 33.11
N CYS A 340 -42.73 8.56 34.40
CA CYS A 340 -44.09 8.38 34.91
C CYS A 340 -44.62 9.77 35.32
#